data_AF-A0A0N1FC38-F1
#
_entry.id   AF-A0A0N1FC38-F1
#
_cell.length_a   1.000
_cell.length_b   1.000
_cell.length_c   1.000
_cell.angle_alpha   90.00
_cell.angle_beta   90.00
_cell.angle_gamma   90.00
#
_symmetry.space_group_name_H-M   'P 1'
#
loop_
_entity.id
_entity.type
_entity.pdbx_description
1 polymer ?
#
loop_
_entity_poly.entity_id
_entity_poly.type
_entity_poly.pdbx_seq_one_letter_code
_entity_poly.pdbx_strand_id
1 'polypeptide(L)'
;MVETGRLLQAARPPVGLSPATARAYAASWRAFVGTQTADCCFPVGQAVVTAWLEARAKAGRPRQSLVVDRAALTAWCAANGEGLDVVLPAIRVRRTGAGVDATSLLAAARRCGPDLSGLRDRALLLLAATLDIGAEALARLTIDDITDTTDGMTVALLRPRSGRQHLRRLRRRRDPAVCPVRHWAAWRDAAQLRWGAAFRGIDAHGTVGDPLSVPGVRFVLDRALGRSDHPAQRARRKKSARPSESSVGTAARRCTAMPAPDWIRTTVTVSGPVDAVAQFRVAAQGSGIIPWQVDFDYEQARLLAPMAGMGTQAVTLARLLRQASERLHRIALQHQAAGTSACVFDLHRLVPVPGDVLEAGSDSRVAAAWLQAHWGTSLPLRRVKVEAVRDQRVRRSARLVYSFWSAEWTPWQALERVRADWPELVFGIRPHYVPADAGETADVA
;
A
#
# COMPACT_ATOMS: atom_id res chain seq x y z
N MET A 1 20.21 -10.30 63.97
CA MET A 1 21.03 -9.59 62.98
C MET A 1 20.15 -9.35 61.76
N VAL A 2 19.65 -8.13 61.59
CA VAL A 2 18.78 -7.76 60.47
C VAL A 2 19.68 -7.67 59.24
N GLU A 3 19.58 -8.64 58.32
CA GLU A 3 20.21 -8.53 57.01
C GLU A 3 19.72 -7.23 56.37
N THR A 4 20.62 -6.26 56.24
CA THR A 4 20.36 -5.02 55.55
C THR A 4 20.08 -5.39 54.09
N GLY A 5 18.80 -5.31 53.69
CA GLY A 5 18.36 -5.65 52.35
C GLY A 5 19.24 -4.93 51.32
N ARG A 6 19.80 -5.67 50.37
CA ARG A 6 20.62 -5.06 49.31
C ARG A 6 19.68 -4.21 48.44
N LEU A 7 20.01 -2.94 48.29
CA LEU A 7 19.25 -2.01 47.43
C LEU A 7 19.22 -2.51 45.98
N LEU A 8 18.08 -2.36 45.31
CA LEU A 8 17.93 -2.74 43.89
C LEU A 8 18.90 -2.01 42.95
N GLN A 9 19.35 -0.82 43.35
CA GLN A 9 20.33 -0.01 42.60
C GLN A 9 21.74 -0.62 42.63
N ALA A 10 22.06 -1.42 43.65
CA ALA A 10 23.34 -2.10 43.81
C ALA A 10 23.31 -3.56 43.32
N ALA A 11 22.32 -3.94 42.52
CA ALA A 11 22.17 -5.29 41.98
C ALA A 11 23.35 -5.69 41.08
N ARG A 12 23.89 -6.89 41.29
CA ARG A 12 24.92 -7.44 40.41
C ARG A 12 24.31 -7.75 39.03
N PRO A 13 24.93 -7.32 37.92
CA PRO A 13 24.44 -7.64 36.59
C PRO A 13 24.70 -9.11 36.24
N PRO A 14 23.84 -9.74 35.42
CA PRO A 14 24.06 -11.09 34.93
C PRO A 14 25.31 -11.15 34.01
N VAL A 15 26.12 -12.19 34.19
CA VAL A 15 27.37 -12.45 33.44
C VAL A 15 27.15 -13.47 32.33
N GLY A 16 28.06 -13.53 31.34
CA GLY A 16 28.01 -14.53 30.25
C GLY A 16 27.05 -14.21 29.11
N LEU A 17 26.54 -12.98 29.02
CA LEU A 17 25.62 -12.54 27.96
C LEU A 17 26.37 -11.91 26.78
N SER A 18 25.80 -12.02 25.56
CA SER A 18 26.30 -11.26 24.40
C SER A 18 26.21 -9.74 24.63
N PRO A 19 27.07 -8.91 24.01
CA PRO A 19 27.05 -7.45 24.21
C PRO A 19 25.71 -6.78 23.83
N ALA A 20 24.97 -7.33 22.87
CA ALA A 20 23.64 -6.85 22.51
C ALA A 20 22.60 -7.21 23.57
N THR A 21 22.65 -8.45 24.06
CA THR A 21 21.75 -8.94 25.12
C THR A 21 21.98 -8.17 26.40
N ALA A 22 23.23 -8.03 26.87
CA ALA A 22 23.59 -7.31 28.09
C ALA A 22 23.07 -5.86 28.11
N ARG A 23 23.16 -5.13 26.98
CA ARG A 23 22.62 -3.77 26.86
C ARG A 23 21.10 -3.72 26.98
N ALA A 24 20.39 -4.63 26.29
CA ALA A 24 18.93 -4.70 26.36
C ALA A 24 18.46 -5.01 27.78
N TYR A 25 19.14 -5.97 28.40
CA TYR A 25 18.92 -6.43 29.77
C TYR A 25 19.13 -5.28 30.77
N ALA A 26 20.22 -4.52 30.64
CA ALA A 26 20.51 -3.39 31.52
C ALA A 26 19.53 -2.22 31.34
N ALA A 27 19.03 -2.01 30.12
CA ALA A 27 17.99 -1.02 29.86
C ALA A 27 16.65 -1.40 30.52
N SER A 28 16.25 -2.67 30.45
CA SER A 28 15.06 -3.19 31.13
C SER A 28 15.18 -3.09 32.65
N TRP A 29 16.34 -3.43 33.24
CA TRP A 29 16.58 -3.29 34.68
C TRP A 29 16.47 -1.84 35.16
N ARG A 30 17.13 -0.89 34.48
CA ARG A 30 17.03 0.55 34.82
C ARG A 30 15.60 1.07 34.73
N ALA A 31 14.85 0.63 33.72
CA ALA A 31 13.44 1.01 33.56
C ALA A 31 12.55 0.43 34.68
N PHE A 32 12.91 -0.71 35.24
CA PHE A 32 12.22 -1.28 36.40
C PHE A 32 12.58 -0.52 37.68
N VAL A 33 13.87 -0.37 37.98
CA VAL A 33 14.36 0.35 39.17
C VAL A 33 13.86 1.78 39.22
N GLY A 34 13.80 2.48 38.08
CA GLY A 34 13.28 3.86 38.01
C GLY A 34 11.78 4.00 38.29
N THR A 35 11.04 2.89 38.43
CA THR A 35 9.62 2.89 38.85
C THR A 35 9.41 2.46 40.29
N GLN A 36 10.48 2.07 40.99
CA GLN A 36 10.45 1.64 42.39
C GLN A 36 10.86 2.79 43.32
N THR A 37 10.47 2.73 44.59
CA THR A 37 10.93 3.70 45.59
C THR A 37 12.40 3.45 45.94
N ALA A 38 13.09 4.48 46.47
CA ALA A 38 14.52 4.42 46.77
C ALA A 38 14.86 3.34 47.82
N ASP A 39 13.91 2.95 48.66
CA ASP A 39 14.08 1.99 49.76
C ASP A 39 13.81 0.53 49.34
N CYS A 40 13.49 0.27 48.07
CA CYS A 40 13.26 -1.10 47.60
C CYS A 40 14.55 -1.94 47.65
N CYS A 41 14.45 -3.10 48.27
CA CYS A 41 15.53 -4.07 48.45
C CYS A 41 15.17 -5.42 47.83
N PHE A 42 16.16 -6.31 47.69
CA PHE A 42 15.90 -7.73 47.42
C PHE A 42 15.28 -8.42 48.67
N PRO A 43 14.42 -9.43 48.49
CA PRO A 43 13.94 -10.00 47.23
C PRO A 43 12.93 -9.10 46.50
N VAL A 44 13.01 -9.07 45.17
CA VAL A 44 11.99 -8.37 44.37
C VAL A 44 10.69 -9.14 44.47
N GLY A 45 9.68 -8.59 45.16
CA GLY A 45 8.38 -9.23 45.29
C GLY A 45 7.76 -9.56 43.91
N GLN A 46 7.35 -10.81 43.70
CA GLN A 46 6.77 -11.27 42.43
C GLN A 46 5.53 -10.45 42.02
N ALA A 47 4.74 -10.00 42.99
CA ALA A 47 3.59 -9.12 42.75
C ALA A 47 4.00 -7.77 42.16
N VAL A 48 5.13 -7.20 42.59
CA VAL A 48 5.65 -5.92 42.08
C VAL A 48 6.11 -6.05 40.63
N VAL A 49 6.79 -7.15 40.30
CA VAL A 49 7.19 -7.42 38.92
C VAL A 49 5.99 -7.68 38.02
N THR A 50 5.01 -8.45 38.49
CA THR A 50 3.77 -8.70 37.75
C THR A 50 3.02 -7.40 37.48
N ALA A 51 2.83 -6.56 38.50
CA ALA A 51 2.17 -5.26 38.37
C ALA A 51 2.92 -4.33 37.40
N TRP A 52 4.25 -4.32 37.42
CA TRP A 52 5.06 -3.53 36.49
C TRP A 52 4.96 -4.03 35.04
N LEU A 53 4.99 -5.35 34.82
CA LEU A 53 4.80 -5.95 33.49
C LEU A 53 3.39 -5.69 32.97
N GLU A 54 2.38 -5.73 33.83
CA GLU A 54 1.00 -5.35 33.50
C GLU A 54 0.88 -3.87 33.16
N ALA A 55 1.49 -2.98 33.93
CA ALA A 55 1.52 -1.55 33.65
C ALA A 55 2.18 -1.27 32.29
N ARG A 56 3.29 -1.94 31.97
CA ARG A 56 3.94 -1.84 30.65
C ARG A 56 3.09 -2.43 29.53
N ALA A 57 2.36 -3.51 29.79
CA ALA A 57 1.42 -4.08 28.84
C ALA A 57 0.27 -3.11 28.54
N LYS A 58 -0.33 -2.52 29.59
CA LYS A 58 -1.37 -1.47 29.51
C LYS A 58 -0.85 -0.21 28.80
N ALA A 59 0.41 0.17 29.03
CA ALA A 59 1.08 1.28 28.37
C ALA A 59 1.52 1.00 26.91
N GLY A 60 1.12 -0.13 26.31
CA GLY A 60 1.31 -0.35 24.88
C GLY A 60 2.65 -0.99 24.47
N ARG A 61 3.46 -1.54 25.40
CA ARG A 61 4.73 -2.21 25.05
C ARG A 61 4.54 -3.55 24.29
N PRO A 62 5.31 -3.81 23.19
CA PRO A 62 5.20 -5.05 22.40
C PRO A 62 5.45 -6.31 23.23
N ARG A 63 4.76 -7.43 22.95
CA ARG A 63 4.93 -8.69 23.70
C ARG A 63 6.38 -9.18 23.70
N GLN A 64 7.10 -8.99 22.59
CA GLN A 64 8.53 -9.31 22.51
C GLN A 64 9.37 -8.50 23.50
N SER A 65 9.05 -7.21 23.69
CA SER A 65 9.69 -6.40 24.73
C SER A 65 9.34 -6.92 26.13
N LEU A 66 8.09 -7.31 26.39
CA LEU A 66 7.71 -7.87 27.70
C LEU A 66 8.41 -9.22 27.97
N VAL A 67 8.65 -10.03 26.95
CA VAL A 67 9.44 -11.27 27.06
C VAL A 67 10.88 -10.95 27.43
N VAL A 68 11.49 -9.94 26.80
CA VAL A 68 12.84 -9.47 27.11
C VAL A 68 12.89 -8.85 28.50
N ASP A 69 11.92 -8.03 28.87
CA ASP A 69 11.81 -7.40 30.19
C ASP A 69 11.70 -8.45 31.30
N ARG A 70 10.86 -9.48 31.11
CA ARG A 70 10.77 -10.62 32.03
C ARG A 70 12.10 -11.37 32.13
N ALA A 71 12.69 -11.74 30.99
CA ALA A 71 13.94 -12.49 30.98
C ALA A 71 15.10 -11.71 31.62
N ALA A 72 15.14 -10.39 31.42
CA ALA A 72 16.06 -9.51 32.12
C ALA A 72 15.81 -9.59 33.63
N LEU A 73 14.61 -9.28 34.12
CA LEU A 73 14.31 -9.30 35.56
C LEU A 73 14.62 -10.67 36.20
N THR A 74 14.29 -11.78 35.54
CA THR A 74 14.64 -13.12 36.00
C THR A 74 16.17 -13.32 36.08
N ALA A 75 16.92 -12.85 35.09
CA ALA A 75 18.38 -12.96 35.08
C ALA A 75 19.05 -12.09 36.17
N TRP A 76 18.53 -10.89 36.45
CA TRP A 76 19.04 -10.05 37.54
C TRP A 76 18.72 -10.64 38.92
N CYS A 77 17.52 -11.16 39.13
CA CYS A 77 17.18 -11.85 40.38
C CYS A 77 18.09 -13.07 40.57
N ALA A 78 18.26 -13.91 39.53
CA ALA A 78 19.12 -15.10 39.60
C ALA A 78 20.59 -14.75 39.90
N ALA A 79 21.12 -13.69 39.28
CA ALA A 79 22.49 -13.21 39.53
C ALA A 79 22.71 -12.68 40.96
N ASN A 80 21.63 -12.39 41.69
CA ASN A 80 21.66 -11.93 43.08
C ASN A 80 21.15 -13.00 44.07
N GLY A 81 20.98 -14.25 43.62
CA GLY A 81 20.61 -15.40 44.47
C GLY A 81 19.10 -15.62 44.63
N GLU A 82 18.27 -14.94 43.83
CA GLU A 82 16.82 -14.92 43.99
C GLU A 82 16.09 -15.59 42.82
N GLY A 83 15.04 -16.35 43.14
CA GLY A 83 14.16 -16.98 42.16
C GLY A 83 12.99 -16.07 41.78
N LEU A 84 12.80 -15.81 40.49
CA LEU A 84 11.67 -15.02 39.98
C LEU A 84 10.84 -15.85 38.99
N ASP A 85 9.71 -16.37 39.46
CA ASP A 85 8.72 -17.04 38.60
C ASP A 85 7.51 -16.11 38.40
N VAL A 86 7.47 -15.46 37.24
CA VAL A 86 6.40 -14.53 36.87
C VAL A 86 5.85 -14.90 35.51
N VAL A 87 4.54 -15.12 35.46
CA VAL A 87 3.81 -15.41 34.23
C VAL A 87 3.52 -14.09 33.52
N LEU A 88 3.78 -14.02 32.21
CA LEU A 88 3.37 -12.86 31.42
C LEU A 88 1.84 -12.75 31.41
N PRO A 89 1.27 -11.57 31.67
CA PRO A 89 -0.18 -11.40 31.67
C PRO A 89 -0.78 -11.92 30.37
N ALA A 90 -1.81 -12.76 30.50
CA ALA A 90 -2.54 -13.37 29.40
C ALA A 90 -3.39 -12.36 28.62
N ILE A 91 -3.34 -11.07 28.99
CA ILE A 91 -3.94 -9.96 28.26
C ILE A 91 -3.43 -10.07 26.83
N ARG A 92 -4.26 -10.69 25.98
CA ARG A 92 -4.22 -10.52 24.54
C ARG A 92 -4.47 -9.04 24.38
N VAL A 93 -3.41 -8.25 24.35
CA VAL A 93 -3.50 -6.93 23.79
C VAL A 93 -3.90 -7.20 22.34
N ARG A 94 -5.21 -7.12 22.07
CA ARG A 94 -5.75 -6.99 20.73
C ARG A 94 -5.22 -5.66 20.24
N ARG A 95 -4.01 -5.73 19.71
CA ARG A 95 -3.36 -4.66 18.99
C ARG A 95 -3.82 -4.80 17.56
N THR A 96 -4.75 -3.95 17.14
CA THR A 96 -4.52 -3.21 15.92
C THR A 96 -3.07 -2.74 15.96
N GLY A 97 -2.31 -2.93 14.87
CA GLY A 97 -0.89 -2.59 14.80
C GLY A 97 -0.54 -1.10 14.98
N ALA A 98 -1.41 -0.30 15.59
CA ALA A 98 -1.27 1.13 15.82
C ALA A 98 -1.51 1.59 17.28
N GLY A 99 -1.93 0.72 18.21
CA GLY A 99 -2.29 1.16 19.56
C GLY A 99 -3.43 2.19 19.56
N VAL A 100 -4.45 1.94 18.72
CA VAL A 100 -5.61 2.81 18.51
C VAL A 100 -6.88 2.01 18.76
N ASP A 101 -7.78 2.54 19.59
CA ASP A 101 -9.09 1.96 19.82
C ASP A 101 -9.98 2.07 18.57
N ALA A 102 -10.77 1.03 18.31
CA ALA A 102 -11.75 0.99 17.22
C ALA A 102 -12.73 2.17 17.28
N THR A 103 -13.10 2.63 18.49
CA THR A 103 -13.99 3.79 18.67
C THR A 103 -13.39 5.06 18.07
N SER A 104 -12.09 5.31 18.30
CA SER A 104 -11.40 6.47 17.75
C SER A 104 -11.31 6.42 16.21
N LEU A 105 -11.08 5.23 15.64
CA LEU A 105 -11.06 5.03 14.20
C LEU A 105 -12.45 5.24 13.57
N LEU A 106 -13.52 4.79 14.23
CA LEU A 106 -14.90 5.02 13.79
C LEU A 106 -15.26 6.51 13.84
N ALA A 107 -14.86 7.22 14.89
CA ALA A 107 -15.05 8.66 15.00
C ALA A 107 -14.27 9.43 13.92
N ALA A 108 -13.02 9.02 13.66
CA ALA A 108 -12.19 9.59 12.60
C ALA A 108 -12.78 9.35 11.20
N ALA A 109 -13.28 8.15 10.94
CA ALA A 109 -13.94 7.81 9.68
C ALA A 109 -15.12 8.74 9.37
N ARG A 110 -15.90 9.15 10.38
CA ARG A 110 -17.02 10.10 10.19
C ARG A 110 -16.56 11.47 9.69
N ARG A 111 -15.36 11.93 10.07
CA ARG A 111 -14.80 13.23 9.66
C ARG A 111 -14.23 13.28 8.25
N CYS A 112 -14.03 12.14 7.59
CA CYS A 112 -13.48 12.11 6.23
C CYS A 112 -14.42 12.82 5.23
N GLY A 113 -13.84 13.60 4.32
CA GLY A 113 -14.56 14.31 3.27
C GLY A 113 -15.17 13.39 2.19
N PRO A 114 -15.99 13.94 1.28
CA PRO A 114 -16.53 13.22 0.13
C PRO A 114 -15.56 13.15 -1.05
N ASP A 115 -14.40 13.81 -0.95
CA ASP A 115 -13.33 13.80 -1.95
C ASP A 115 -12.69 12.41 -2.07
N LEU A 116 -11.90 12.20 -3.13
CA LEU A 116 -11.31 10.89 -3.40
C LEU A 116 -10.39 10.41 -2.26
N SER A 117 -9.67 11.32 -1.60
CA SER A 117 -8.83 10.99 -0.45
C SER A 117 -9.67 10.71 0.79
N GLY A 118 -10.74 11.46 1.02
CA GLY A 118 -11.72 11.19 2.05
C GLY A 118 -12.39 9.82 1.91
N LEU A 119 -12.78 9.42 0.69
CA LEU A 119 -13.33 8.09 0.41
C LEU A 119 -12.31 6.97 0.72
N ARG A 120 -11.06 7.14 0.28
CA ARG A 120 -9.96 6.21 0.56
C ARG A 120 -9.77 6.04 2.06
N ASP A 121 -9.60 7.15 2.77
CA ASP A 121 -9.22 7.16 4.17
C ASP A 121 -10.38 6.64 5.03
N ARG A 122 -11.62 6.98 4.70
CA ARG A 122 -12.80 6.43 5.36
C ARG A 122 -12.88 4.91 5.20
N ALA A 123 -12.71 4.38 3.99
CA ALA A 123 -12.71 2.94 3.76
C ALA A 123 -11.58 2.25 4.53
N LEU A 124 -10.38 2.83 4.51
CA LEU A 124 -9.19 2.33 5.21
C LEU A 124 -9.42 2.26 6.73
N LEU A 125 -9.91 3.34 7.34
CA LEU A 125 -10.18 3.43 8.77
C LEU A 125 -11.26 2.45 9.22
N LEU A 126 -12.34 2.30 8.45
CA LEU A 126 -13.43 1.36 8.77
C LEU A 126 -13.01 -0.10 8.66
N LEU A 127 -12.16 -0.44 7.69
CA LEU A 127 -11.56 -1.78 7.60
C LEU A 127 -10.59 -2.02 8.76
N ALA A 128 -9.73 -1.07 9.08
CA ALA A 128 -8.81 -1.16 10.22
C ALA A 128 -9.56 -1.44 11.53
N ALA A 129 -10.61 -0.67 11.80
CA ALA A 129 -11.43 -0.76 13.00
C ALA A 129 -12.24 -2.07 13.07
N THR A 130 -12.85 -2.48 11.95
CA THR A 130 -13.75 -3.66 11.95
C THR A 130 -12.97 -4.98 11.95
N LEU A 131 -11.81 -5.03 11.30
CA LEU A 131 -10.98 -6.23 11.20
C LEU A 131 -9.97 -6.36 12.34
N ASP A 132 -9.73 -5.30 13.10
CA ASP A 132 -8.68 -5.23 14.13
C ASP A 132 -7.29 -5.48 13.51
N ILE A 133 -6.96 -4.74 12.43
CA ILE A 133 -5.71 -4.91 11.66
C ILE A 133 -4.88 -3.63 11.61
N GLY A 134 -3.55 -3.80 11.50
CA GLY A 134 -2.58 -2.71 11.40
C GLY A 134 -2.22 -2.31 9.97
N ALA A 135 -1.37 -1.28 9.86
CA ALA A 135 -0.93 -0.69 8.59
C ALA A 135 -0.27 -1.71 7.65
N GLU A 136 0.44 -2.69 8.20
CA GLU A 136 1.11 -3.74 7.43
C GLU A 136 0.12 -4.65 6.71
N ALA A 137 -1.00 -4.98 7.37
CA ALA A 137 -2.02 -5.84 6.78
C ALA A 137 -2.84 -5.09 5.72
N LEU A 138 -3.15 -3.82 5.98
CA LEU A 138 -3.84 -2.94 5.03
C LEU A 138 -3.03 -2.70 3.76
N ALA A 139 -1.72 -2.42 3.89
CA ALA A 139 -0.84 -2.19 2.75
C ALA A 139 -0.66 -3.43 1.85
N ARG A 140 -0.90 -4.64 2.37
CA ARG A 140 -0.80 -5.90 1.61
C ARG A 140 -2.13 -6.39 1.05
N LEU A 141 -3.23 -5.76 1.43
CA LEU A 141 -4.56 -6.19 1.05
C LEU A 141 -4.75 -5.92 -0.44
N THR A 142 -5.16 -6.95 -1.20
CA THR A 142 -5.53 -6.80 -2.61
C THR A 142 -7.04 -6.79 -2.77
N ILE A 143 -7.52 -6.36 -3.93
CA ILE A 143 -8.95 -6.39 -4.26
C ILE A 143 -9.45 -7.83 -4.24
N ASP A 144 -8.66 -8.77 -4.76
CA ASP A 144 -8.98 -10.21 -4.78
C ASP A 144 -9.07 -10.83 -3.38
N ASP A 145 -8.48 -10.19 -2.37
CA ASP A 145 -8.63 -10.61 -0.98
C ASP A 145 -9.99 -10.18 -0.40
N ILE A 146 -10.77 -9.34 -1.09
CA ILE A 146 -12.07 -8.81 -0.64
C ILE A 146 -13.17 -9.29 -1.57
N THR A 147 -14.01 -10.20 -1.09
CA THR A 147 -15.13 -10.76 -1.86
C THR A 147 -16.44 -10.23 -1.33
N ASP A 148 -17.25 -9.61 -2.19
CA ASP A 148 -18.61 -9.21 -1.85
C ASP A 148 -19.51 -10.46 -1.65
N THR A 149 -20.39 -10.40 -0.66
CA THR A 149 -21.36 -11.46 -0.34
C THR A 149 -22.75 -10.82 -0.22
N THR A 150 -23.82 -11.63 -0.29
CA THR A 150 -25.20 -11.13 -0.17
C THR A 150 -25.41 -10.24 1.06
N ASP A 151 -24.87 -10.64 2.21
CA ASP A 151 -25.09 -9.95 3.50
C ASP A 151 -23.96 -8.98 3.89
N GLY A 152 -22.93 -8.81 3.05
CA GLY A 152 -21.76 -8.00 3.38
C GLY A 152 -20.53 -8.31 2.54
N MET A 153 -19.37 -8.51 3.15
CA MET A 153 -18.14 -8.88 2.44
C MET A 153 -17.25 -9.80 3.27
N THR A 154 -16.45 -10.62 2.61
CA THR A 154 -15.44 -11.47 3.24
C THR A 154 -14.06 -10.93 2.88
N VAL A 155 -13.19 -10.80 3.88
CA VAL A 155 -11.80 -10.33 3.70
C VAL A 155 -10.84 -11.45 4.07
N ALA A 156 -10.00 -11.87 3.13
CA ALA A 156 -8.96 -12.87 3.27
C ALA A 156 -7.65 -12.22 3.74
N LEU A 157 -7.34 -12.36 5.03
CA LEU A 157 -6.12 -11.78 5.59
C LEU A 157 -4.96 -12.76 5.51
N LEU A 158 -3.93 -12.43 4.73
CA LEU A 158 -2.71 -13.24 4.64
C LEU A 158 -1.91 -13.17 5.95
N ARG A 159 -1.64 -14.33 6.58
CA ARG A 159 -0.78 -14.41 7.76
C ARG A 159 0.69 -14.58 7.33
N PRO A 160 1.58 -13.58 7.57
CA PRO A 160 2.93 -13.57 6.99
C PRO A 160 3.80 -14.77 7.36
N ARG A 161 3.62 -15.34 8.56
CA ARG A 161 4.45 -16.46 9.04
C ARG A 161 3.99 -17.84 8.58
N SER A 162 2.71 -17.99 8.24
CA SER A 162 2.16 -19.31 7.90
C SER A 162 1.75 -19.44 6.44
N GLY A 163 1.74 -18.36 5.67
CA GLY A 163 1.22 -18.34 4.28
C GLY A 163 -0.29 -18.57 4.16
N ARG A 164 -0.95 -19.11 5.19
CA ARG A 164 -2.39 -19.31 5.26
C ARG A 164 -3.17 -17.99 5.29
N GLN A 165 -4.28 -17.96 4.55
CA GLN A 165 -5.27 -16.90 4.63
C GLN A 165 -6.25 -17.15 5.77
N HIS A 166 -6.61 -16.09 6.49
CA HIS A 166 -7.66 -16.11 7.50
C HIS A 166 -8.86 -15.30 7.01
N LEU A 167 -9.96 -15.98 6.70
CA LEU A 167 -11.18 -15.33 6.23
C LEU A 167 -11.90 -14.63 7.38
N ARG A 168 -12.30 -13.38 7.17
CA ARG A 168 -13.07 -12.56 8.12
C ARG A 168 -14.32 -12.06 7.41
N ARG A 169 -15.49 -12.47 7.89
CA ARG A 169 -16.78 -11.98 7.37
C ARG A 169 -17.15 -10.66 8.05
N LEU A 170 -17.47 -9.65 7.26
CA LEU A 170 -18.00 -8.36 7.70
C LEU A 170 -19.44 -8.25 7.21
N ARG A 171 -20.37 -7.95 8.12
CA ARG A 171 -21.77 -7.70 7.77
C ARG A 171 -21.97 -6.21 7.46
N ARG A 172 -22.96 -5.90 6.64
CA ARG A 172 -23.44 -4.51 6.48
C ARG A 172 -23.89 -3.97 7.84
N ARG A 173 -23.41 -2.79 8.22
CA ARG A 173 -23.86 -2.10 9.44
C ARG A 173 -25.14 -1.32 9.17
N ARG A 174 -26.00 -1.21 10.19
CA ARG A 174 -27.23 -0.39 10.14
C ARG A 174 -26.93 1.09 9.97
N ASP A 175 -25.93 1.61 10.70
CA ASP A 175 -25.44 2.98 10.53
C ASP A 175 -24.66 3.08 9.19
N PRO A 176 -25.20 3.81 8.19
CA PRO A 176 -24.58 3.92 6.88
C PRO A 176 -23.27 4.70 6.88
N ALA A 177 -23.02 5.55 7.89
CA ALA A 177 -21.82 6.39 7.99
C ALA A 177 -20.57 5.59 8.41
N VAL A 178 -20.76 4.46 9.09
CA VAL A 178 -19.67 3.58 9.54
C VAL A 178 -19.71 2.19 8.92
N CYS A 179 -20.52 1.98 7.87
CA CYS A 179 -20.62 0.70 7.20
C CYS A 179 -19.37 0.43 6.34
N PRO A 180 -18.51 -0.55 6.69
CA PRO A 180 -17.27 -0.82 5.96
C PRO A 180 -17.54 -1.33 4.54
N VAL A 181 -18.61 -2.14 4.37
CA VAL A 181 -19.02 -2.68 3.06
C VAL A 181 -19.38 -1.55 2.09
N ARG A 182 -20.14 -0.56 2.56
CA ARG A 182 -20.59 0.58 1.74
C ARG A 182 -19.41 1.46 1.33
N HIS A 183 -18.51 1.75 2.26
CA HIS A 183 -17.39 2.64 2.00
C HIS A 183 -16.26 1.97 1.21
N TRP A 184 -16.08 0.65 1.37
CA TRP A 184 -15.24 -0.13 0.48
C TRP A 184 -15.73 -0.04 -0.97
N ALA A 185 -17.03 -0.28 -1.21
CA ALA A 185 -17.62 -0.16 -2.53
C ALA A 185 -17.45 1.26 -3.11
N ALA A 186 -17.77 2.30 -2.31
CA ALA A 186 -17.62 3.69 -2.75
C ALA A 186 -16.17 4.04 -3.14
N TRP A 187 -15.19 3.60 -2.35
CA TRP A 187 -13.77 3.77 -2.67
C TRP A 187 -13.38 3.00 -3.94
N ARG A 188 -13.72 1.72 -4.03
CA ARG A 188 -13.41 0.87 -5.19
C ARG A 188 -13.92 1.48 -6.49
N ASP A 189 -15.16 1.97 -6.47
CA ASP A 189 -15.82 2.53 -7.64
C ASP A 189 -15.23 3.90 -8.01
N ALA A 190 -15.01 4.79 -7.03
CA ALA A 190 -14.44 6.12 -7.25
C ALA A 190 -12.99 6.08 -7.74
N ALA A 191 -12.18 5.19 -7.18
CA ALA A 191 -10.80 4.96 -7.61
C ALA A 191 -10.67 4.04 -8.83
N GLN A 192 -11.81 3.53 -9.35
CA GLN A 192 -11.88 2.61 -10.48
C GLN A 192 -10.96 1.39 -10.30
N LEU A 193 -10.88 0.89 -9.08
CA LEU A 193 -10.01 -0.22 -8.71
C LEU A 193 -10.55 -1.52 -9.32
N ARG A 194 -9.77 -2.13 -10.20
CA ARG A 194 -10.13 -3.37 -10.91
C ARG A 194 -9.42 -4.60 -10.37
N TRP A 195 -8.11 -4.47 -10.13
CA TRP A 195 -7.26 -5.54 -9.61
C TRP A 195 -6.06 -4.93 -8.83
N GLY A 196 -5.32 -5.78 -8.14
CA GLY A 196 -4.10 -5.39 -7.41
C GLY A 196 -4.39 -4.81 -6.03
N ALA A 197 -3.59 -3.82 -5.59
CA ALA A 197 -3.68 -3.28 -4.23
C ALA A 197 -5.03 -2.61 -3.94
N ALA A 198 -5.61 -2.93 -2.77
CA ALA A 198 -6.89 -2.38 -2.31
C ALA A 198 -6.80 -0.88 -1.98
N PHE A 199 -5.62 -0.39 -1.59
CA PHE A 199 -5.37 1.01 -1.29
C PHE A 199 -4.17 1.53 -2.09
N ARG A 200 -4.34 2.71 -2.68
CA ARG A 200 -3.36 3.37 -3.54
C ARG A 200 -3.14 4.82 -3.08
N GLY A 201 -1.94 5.33 -3.30
CA GLY A 201 -1.62 6.74 -3.11
C GLY A 201 -2.47 7.63 -4.01
N ILE A 202 -2.69 8.86 -3.57
CA ILE A 202 -3.36 9.89 -4.35
C ILE A 202 -2.38 11.04 -4.45
N ASP A 203 -2.05 11.49 -5.67
CA ASP A 203 -1.17 12.62 -5.88
C ASP A 203 -1.87 13.97 -5.65
N ALA A 204 -1.11 15.06 -5.72
CA ALA A 204 -1.62 16.42 -5.51
C ALA A 204 -2.72 16.81 -6.52
N HIS A 205 -2.80 16.12 -7.65
CA HIS A 205 -3.81 16.34 -8.70
C HIS A 205 -5.05 15.45 -8.51
N GLY A 206 -5.19 14.78 -7.35
CA GLY A 206 -6.32 13.89 -7.08
C GLY A 206 -6.29 12.61 -7.91
N THR A 207 -5.10 12.17 -8.36
CA THR A 207 -4.93 10.99 -9.20
C THR A 207 -4.44 9.78 -8.41
N VAL A 208 -5.10 8.64 -8.64
CA VAL A 208 -4.77 7.37 -7.99
C VAL A 208 -3.48 6.83 -8.61
N GLY A 209 -2.44 6.68 -7.79
CA GLY A 209 -1.12 6.24 -8.20
C GLY A 209 -0.78 4.83 -7.68
N ASP A 210 0.46 4.71 -7.19
CA ASP A 210 1.03 3.44 -6.74
C ASP A 210 0.34 2.89 -5.48
N PRO A 211 0.48 1.58 -5.18
CA PRO A 211 0.03 0.98 -3.93
C PRO A 211 0.47 1.78 -2.70
N LEU A 212 -0.44 1.95 -1.73
CA LEU A 212 -0.14 2.69 -0.52
C LEU A 212 0.83 1.89 0.36
N SER A 213 2.01 2.46 0.60
CA SER A 213 3.05 1.83 1.41
C SER A 213 2.67 1.76 2.89
N VAL A 214 3.32 0.89 3.67
CA VAL A 214 3.10 0.83 5.14
C VAL A 214 3.28 2.20 5.82
N PRO A 215 4.35 2.98 5.52
CA PRO A 215 4.46 4.35 6.04
C PRO A 215 3.31 5.26 5.59
N GLY A 216 2.85 5.14 4.34
CA GLY A 216 1.71 5.91 3.85
C GLY A 216 0.40 5.58 4.57
N VAL A 217 0.14 4.30 4.84
CA VAL A 217 -1.01 3.87 5.65
C VAL A 217 -0.89 4.41 7.08
N ARG A 218 0.29 4.33 7.70
CA ARG A 218 0.52 4.88 9.05
C ARG A 218 0.27 6.38 9.08
N PHE A 219 0.76 7.11 8.09
CA PHE A 219 0.51 8.54 7.95
C PHE A 219 -0.99 8.85 7.89
N VAL A 220 -1.76 8.11 7.08
CA VAL A 220 -3.23 8.27 7.03
C VAL A 220 -3.87 8.01 8.40
N LEU A 221 -3.45 6.95 9.10
CA LEU A 221 -3.96 6.63 10.43
C LEU A 221 -3.64 7.72 11.46
N ASP A 222 -2.39 8.18 11.52
CA ASP A 222 -1.95 9.19 12.49
C ASP A 222 -2.62 10.54 12.24
N ARG A 223 -2.68 10.97 10.97
CA ARG A 223 -3.39 12.19 10.53
C ARG A 223 -4.87 12.15 10.91
N ALA A 224 -5.55 11.03 10.64
CA ALA A 224 -6.97 10.88 10.97
C ALA A 224 -7.26 10.95 12.48
N LEU A 225 -6.27 10.59 13.30
CA LEU A 225 -6.34 10.60 14.76
C LEU A 225 -5.82 11.90 15.38
N GLY A 226 -5.38 12.88 14.59
CA GLY A 226 -4.83 14.13 15.09
C GLY A 226 -3.51 13.95 15.85
N ARG A 227 -2.78 12.85 15.61
CA ARG A 227 -1.43 12.66 16.13
C ARG A 227 -0.50 13.48 15.24
N SER A 228 0.21 14.46 15.83
CA SER A 228 0.95 15.51 15.14
C SER A 228 1.64 15.05 13.85
N ASP A 229 1.29 15.71 12.75
CA ASP A 229 1.91 15.57 11.44
C ASP A 229 3.38 15.96 11.51
N HIS A 230 4.26 14.98 11.47
CA HIS A 230 5.45 15.15 10.65
C HIS A 230 5.26 14.16 9.50
N PRO A 231 5.04 14.62 8.24
CA PRO A 231 5.43 13.76 7.14
C PRO A 231 6.87 13.33 7.45
N ALA A 232 7.20 12.06 7.21
CA ALA A 232 8.61 11.71 7.07
C ALA A 232 9.12 12.59 5.92
N GLN A 233 9.63 13.78 6.26
CA GLN A 233 10.40 14.64 5.40
C GLN A 233 11.34 13.67 4.72
N ARG A 234 11.30 13.58 3.38
CA ARG A 234 12.29 12.84 2.61
C ARG A 234 13.63 13.18 3.24
N ALA A 235 14.17 12.27 4.05
CA ALA A 235 15.32 12.60 4.86
C ALA A 235 16.37 13.00 3.85
N ARG A 236 16.77 14.29 3.86
CA ARG A 236 17.85 14.78 3.01
C ARG A 236 18.99 13.82 3.24
N ARG A 237 19.23 12.96 2.25
CA ARG A 237 20.17 11.86 2.32
C ARG A 237 21.50 12.52 2.61
N LYS A 238 22.00 12.45 3.85
CA LYS A 238 23.36 12.88 4.14
C LYS A 238 24.24 12.10 3.18
N LYS A 239 25.02 12.84 2.39
CA LYS A 239 25.88 12.34 1.32
C LYS A 239 27.02 11.54 1.98
N SER A 240 26.72 10.33 2.42
CA SER A 240 27.74 9.39 2.89
C SER A 240 28.62 9.02 1.71
N ALA A 241 29.93 9.06 1.91
CA ALA A 241 30.94 8.77 0.90
C ALA A 241 30.62 7.49 0.13
N ARG A 242 30.67 7.58 -1.20
CA ARG A 242 30.36 6.49 -2.13
C ARG A 242 31.42 5.40 -2.02
N PRO A 243 31.06 4.11 -1.84
CA PRO A 243 31.94 3.02 -2.25
C PRO A 243 31.98 2.96 -3.78
N SER A 244 33.05 2.38 -4.34
CA SER A 244 33.30 2.26 -5.78
C SER A 244 32.10 1.70 -6.55
N GLU A 245 31.72 2.39 -7.63
CA GLU A 245 30.49 2.19 -8.39
C GLU A 245 30.53 0.89 -9.21
N SER A 246 29.55 0.00 -8.99
CA SER A 246 29.27 -1.12 -9.90
C SER A 246 28.40 -0.64 -11.07
N SER A 247 28.56 -1.24 -12.26
CA SER A 247 27.80 -0.86 -13.47
C SER A 247 26.27 -0.95 -13.28
N VAL A 248 25.81 -1.87 -12.42
CA VAL A 248 24.41 -2.04 -12.01
C VAL A 248 23.88 -0.80 -11.27
N GLY A 249 24.71 -0.17 -10.42
CA GLY A 249 24.36 1.04 -9.70
C GLY A 249 24.21 2.28 -10.60
N THR A 250 24.88 2.29 -11.75
CA THR A 250 24.78 3.37 -12.76
C THR A 250 23.55 3.19 -13.65
N ALA A 251 23.16 1.95 -13.95
CA ALA A 251 21.91 1.65 -14.66
C ALA A 251 20.67 1.99 -13.80
N ALA A 252 20.66 1.58 -12.53
CA ALA A 252 19.54 1.84 -11.62
C ALA A 252 19.28 3.35 -11.39
N ARG A 253 20.34 4.18 -11.37
CA ARG A 253 20.20 5.65 -11.22
C ARG A 253 19.66 6.33 -12.47
N ARG A 254 19.95 5.81 -13.66
CA ARG A 254 19.42 6.36 -14.92
C ARG A 254 17.90 6.18 -15.03
N CYS A 255 17.33 5.12 -14.45
CA CYS A 255 15.88 4.91 -14.42
C CYS A 255 15.14 5.84 -13.43
N THR A 256 15.82 6.40 -12.42
CA THR A 256 15.17 7.17 -11.34
C THR A 256 14.92 8.66 -11.63
N ALA A 257 15.24 9.16 -12.82
CA ALA A 257 15.26 10.60 -13.11
C ALA A 257 14.52 11.00 -14.40
N MET A 258 13.51 10.24 -14.83
CA MET A 258 12.58 10.78 -15.83
C MET A 258 11.58 11.70 -15.11
N PRO A 259 11.41 12.96 -15.55
CA PRO A 259 10.33 13.80 -15.04
C PRO A 259 8.99 13.09 -15.27
N ALA A 260 8.04 13.29 -14.34
CA ALA A 260 6.70 12.74 -14.53
C ALA A 260 6.11 13.37 -15.80
N PRO A 261 5.56 12.57 -16.73
CA PRO A 261 5.02 13.09 -17.97
C PRO A 261 3.78 13.93 -17.68
N ASP A 262 3.57 14.97 -18.48
CA ASP A 262 2.30 15.69 -18.49
C ASP A 262 1.19 14.74 -18.94
N TRP A 263 0.01 14.86 -18.34
CA TRP A 263 -1.13 14.01 -18.67
C TRP A 263 -2.16 14.83 -19.44
N ILE A 264 -2.53 14.35 -20.63
CA ILE A 264 -3.54 14.99 -21.47
C ILE A 264 -4.81 14.15 -21.42
N ARG A 265 -5.94 14.79 -21.11
CA ARG A 265 -7.25 14.16 -21.24
C ARG A 265 -7.66 14.20 -22.71
N THR A 266 -8.00 13.05 -23.26
CA THR A 266 -8.49 12.94 -24.64
C THR A 266 -9.88 12.30 -24.64
N THR A 267 -10.75 12.86 -25.46
CA THR A 267 -12.04 12.28 -25.78
C THR A 267 -12.03 11.74 -27.21
N VAL A 268 -12.39 10.46 -27.38
CA VAL A 268 -12.55 9.82 -28.69
C VAL A 268 -14.01 9.48 -28.89
N THR A 269 -14.63 10.07 -29.90
CA THR A 269 -15.97 9.73 -30.36
C THR A 269 -15.87 8.71 -31.48
N VAL A 270 -16.60 7.61 -31.39
CA VAL A 270 -16.75 6.60 -32.43
C VAL A 270 -18.20 6.59 -32.88
N SER A 271 -18.45 6.81 -34.16
CA SER A 271 -19.80 6.80 -34.74
C SER A 271 -19.85 6.01 -36.04
N GLY A 272 -20.96 5.32 -36.29
CA GLY A 272 -21.14 4.51 -37.49
C GLY A 272 -22.37 3.61 -37.38
N PRO A 273 -22.48 2.57 -38.23
CA PRO A 273 -23.53 1.56 -38.14
C PRO A 273 -23.60 0.93 -36.75
N VAL A 274 -24.81 0.66 -36.24
CA VAL A 274 -25.02 0.13 -34.88
C VAL A 274 -24.23 -1.16 -34.64
N ASP A 275 -24.22 -2.07 -35.62
CA ASP A 275 -23.55 -3.37 -35.51
C ASP A 275 -22.04 -3.22 -35.49
N ALA A 276 -21.46 -2.39 -36.37
CA ALA A 276 -20.03 -2.09 -36.40
C ALA A 276 -19.57 -1.44 -35.09
N VAL A 277 -20.33 -0.49 -34.55
CA VAL A 277 -20.03 0.15 -33.26
C VAL A 277 -20.13 -0.84 -32.10
N ALA A 278 -21.08 -1.79 -32.14
CA ALA A 278 -21.20 -2.83 -31.15
C ALA A 278 -20.03 -3.83 -31.20
N GLN A 279 -19.60 -4.24 -32.39
CA GLN A 279 -18.43 -5.08 -32.59
C GLN A 279 -17.15 -4.39 -32.12
N PHE A 280 -16.96 -3.12 -32.48
CA PHE A 280 -15.83 -2.32 -32.01
C PHE A 280 -15.78 -2.22 -30.49
N ARG A 281 -16.93 -2.01 -29.84
CA ARG A 281 -17.01 -1.97 -28.37
C ARG A 281 -16.52 -3.27 -27.74
N VAL A 282 -16.84 -4.43 -28.33
CA VAL A 282 -16.37 -5.73 -27.84
C VAL A 282 -14.87 -5.89 -28.10
N ALA A 283 -14.38 -5.49 -29.28
CA ALA A 283 -12.96 -5.55 -29.63
C ALA A 283 -12.09 -4.63 -28.77
N ALA A 284 -12.60 -3.45 -28.42
CA ALA A 284 -11.91 -2.47 -27.58
C ALA A 284 -11.94 -2.83 -26.08
N GLN A 285 -12.83 -3.72 -25.64
CA GLN A 285 -12.87 -4.17 -24.25
C GLN A 285 -11.75 -5.17 -23.96
N GLY A 286 -11.05 -4.95 -22.84
CA GLY A 286 -9.92 -5.79 -22.45
C GLY A 286 -9.63 -5.71 -20.96
N SER A 287 -8.52 -6.32 -20.55
CA SER A 287 -8.10 -6.32 -19.14
C SER A 287 -7.51 -4.97 -18.73
N GLY A 288 -7.06 -4.14 -19.67
CA GLY A 288 -6.28 -2.94 -19.40
C GLY A 288 -4.91 -3.26 -18.80
N ILE A 289 -4.44 -4.50 -18.96
CA ILE A 289 -3.18 -5.00 -18.42
C ILE A 289 -2.30 -5.38 -19.59
N ILE A 290 -1.14 -4.73 -19.68
CA ILE A 290 -0.08 -5.16 -20.59
C ILE A 290 0.74 -6.24 -19.85
N PRO A 291 0.88 -7.45 -20.41
CA PRO A 291 1.54 -8.58 -19.75
C PRO A 291 3.07 -8.49 -19.87
N TRP A 292 3.66 -7.41 -19.34
CA TRP A 292 5.11 -7.24 -19.31
C TRP A 292 5.79 -8.42 -18.61
N GLN A 293 6.87 -8.95 -19.17
CA GLN A 293 7.72 -9.82 -18.39
C GLN A 293 8.51 -8.99 -17.37
N VAL A 294 8.58 -9.48 -16.14
CA VAL A 294 9.27 -8.80 -15.05
C VAL A 294 10.38 -9.71 -14.54
N ASP A 295 11.62 -9.25 -14.68
CA ASP A 295 12.77 -9.86 -14.02
C ASP A 295 12.78 -9.44 -12.54
N PHE A 296 12.26 -10.32 -11.68
CA PHE A 296 12.17 -10.07 -10.24
C PHE A 296 13.53 -10.14 -9.53
N ASP A 297 14.51 -10.83 -10.11
CA ASP A 297 15.88 -10.85 -9.58
C ASP A 297 16.56 -9.51 -9.85
N TYR A 298 16.41 -8.97 -11.06
CA TYR A 298 16.81 -7.61 -11.38
C TYR A 298 16.07 -6.58 -10.53
N GLU A 299 14.75 -6.68 -10.37
CA GLU A 299 13.99 -5.76 -9.51
C GLU A 299 14.46 -5.80 -8.06
N GLN A 300 14.74 -6.98 -7.50
CA GLN A 300 15.31 -7.09 -6.16
C GLN A 300 16.68 -6.44 -6.07
N ALA A 301 17.56 -6.66 -7.06
CA ALA A 301 18.87 -6.03 -7.12
C ALA A 301 18.75 -4.50 -7.24
N ARG A 302 17.83 -4.00 -8.07
CA ARG A 302 17.52 -2.58 -8.24
C ARG A 302 17.04 -1.94 -6.94
N LEU A 303 16.16 -2.62 -6.21
CA LEU A 303 15.67 -2.19 -4.90
C LEU A 303 16.79 -2.21 -3.83
N LEU A 304 17.72 -3.16 -3.91
CA LEU A 304 18.85 -3.27 -2.99
C LEU A 304 19.95 -2.25 -3.25
N ALA A 305 20.23 -1.90 -4.50
CA ALA A 305 21.31 -0.99 -4.89
C ALA A 305 21.36 0.32 -4.08
N PRO A 306 20.25 1.05 -3.83
CA PRO A 306 20.28 2.26 -3.00
C PRO A 306 20.45 1.99 -1.49
N MET A 307 20.21 0.76 -1.03
CA MET A 307 20.25 0.34 0.37
C MET A 307 21.44 -0.58 0.71
N ALA A 308 22.39 -0.77 -0.22
CA ALA A 308 23.47 -1.75 -0.07
C ALA A 308 24.29 -1.58 1.22
N GLY A 309 24.44 -0.36 1.74
CA GLY A 309 25.13 -0.07 3.00
C GLY A 309 24.33 -0.33 4.29
N MET A 310 23.05 -0.72 4.19
CA MET A 310 22.15 -0.94 5.35
C MET A 310 22.11 -2.41 5.82
N GLY A 311 23.00 -3.26 5.29
CA GLY A 311 23.22 -4.63 5.77
C GLY A 311 22.01 -5.57 5.62
N THR A 312 21.88 -6.53 6.55
CA THR A 312 20.89 -7.63 6.49
C THR A 312 19.43 -7.15 6.50
N GLN A 313 19.16 -5.97 7.06
CA GLN A 313 17.81 -5.38 7.08
C GLN A 313 17.36 -4.95 5.68
N ALA A 314 18.25 -4.39 4.86
CA ALA A 314 17.95 -4.03 3.48
C ALA A 314 17.68 -5.26 2.62
N VAL A 315 18.48 -6.32 2.79
CA VAL A 315 18.27 -7.62 2.11
C VAL A 315 16.87 -8.17 2.42
N THR A 316 16.49 -8.14 3.69
CA THR A 316 15.16 -8.60 4.12
C THR A 316 14.04 -7.73 3.52
N LEU A 317 14.19 -6.41 3.56
CA LEU A 317 13.20 -5.48 2.99
C LEU A 317 13.03 -5.67 1.49
N ALA A 318 14.12 -5.78 0.72
CA ALA A 318 14.02 -5.96 -0.72
C ALA A 318 13.38 -7.30 -1.11
N ARG A 319 13.65 -8.38 -0.36
CA ARG A 319 12.94 -9.66 -0.54
C ARG A 319 11.44 -9.52 -0.31
N LEU A 320 11.03 -8.79 0.73
CA LEU A 320 9.61 -8.54 1.01
C LEU A 320 8.96 -7.70 -0.09
N LEU A 321 9.65 -6.69 -0.60
CA LEU A 321 9.16 -5.86 -1.71
C LEU A 321 9.04 -6.69 -3.00
N ARG A 322 10.05 -7.51 -3.33
CA ARG A 322 10.01 -8.46 -4.44
C ARG A 322 8.78 -9.37 -4.34
N GLN A 323 8.58 -10.03 -3.21
CA GLN A 323 7.43 -10.93 -3.00
C GLN A 323 6.09 -10.20 -3.18
N ALA A 324 5.99 -8.95 -2.75
CA ALA A 324 4.79 -8.14 -2.97
C ALA A 324 4.58 -7.82 -4.45
N SER A 325 5.64 -7.41 -5.16
CA SER A 325 5.59 -7.14 -6.60
C SER A 325 5.23 -8.39 -7.41
N GLU A 326 5.85 -9.53 -7.11
CA GLU A 326 5.55 -10.82 -7.73
C GLU A 326 4.09 -11.21 -7.56
N ARG A 327 3.55 -11.05 -6.34
CA ARG A 327 2.14 -11.35 -6.06
C ARG A 327 1.21 -10.47 -6.89
N LEU A 328 1.47 -9.16 -6.92
CA LEU A 328 0.65 -8.21 -7.70
C LEU A 328 0.72 -8.50 -9.20
N HIS A 329 1.92 -8.82 -9.70
CA HIS A 329 2.12 -9.18 -11.09
C HIS A 329 1.39 -10.47 -11.47
N ARG A 330 1.46 -11.51 -10.63
CA ARG A 330 0.73 -12.77 -10.84
C ARG A 330 -0.78 -12.55 -10.90
N ILE A 331 -1.32 -11.74 -9.99
CA ILE A 331 -2.74 -11.37 -10.00
C ILE A 331 -3.09 -10.66 -11.32
N ALA A 332 -2.26 -9.71 -11.77
CA ALA A 332 -2.48 -9.01 -13.02
C ALA A 332 -2.53 -9.96 -14.23
N LEU A 333 -1.58 -10.89 -14.33
CA LEU A 333 -1.58 -11.91 -15.39
C LEU A 333 -2.79 -12.83 -15.33
N GLN A 334 -3.24 -13.22 -14.13
CA GLN A 334 -4.46 -14.04 -13.97
C GLN A 334 -5.69 -13.32 -14.51
N HIS A 335 -5.86 -12.03 -14.19
CA HIS A 335 -6.97 -11.22 -14.71
C HIS A 335 -6.89 -11.02 -16.23
N GLN A 336 -5.69 -10.89 -16.76
CA GLN A 336 -5.48 -10.79 -18.21
C GLN A 336 -5.80 -12.12 -18.92
N ALA A 337 -5.32 -13.25 -18.40
CA ALA A 337 -5.58 -14.59 -18.96
C ALA A 337 -7.06 -14.99 -18.86
N ALA A 338 -7.76 -14.57 -17.81
CA ALA A 338 -9.20 -14.79 -17.65
C ALA A 338 -10.06 -13.97 -18.63
N GLY A 339 -9.47 -13.04 -19.38
CA GLY A 339 -10.21 -12.15 -20.28
C GLY A 339 -11.14 -11.20 -19.53
N THR A 340 -10.83 -10.86 -18.27
CA THR A 340 -11.67 -9.97 -17.45
C THR A 340 -11.81 -8.61 -18.16
N SER A 341 -13.03 -8.25 -18.58
CA SER A 341 -13.34 -6.95 -19.20
C SER A 341 -13.32 -5.82 -18.17
N ALA A 342 -12.12 -5.49 -17.68
CA ALA A 342 -11.89 -4.46 -16.70
C ALA A 342 -11.78 -3.07 -17.35
N CYS A 343 -11.21 -2.98 -18.54
CA CYS A 343 -11.03 -1.75 -19.30
C CYS A 343 -12.02 -1.67 -20.47
N VAL A 344 -12.68 -0.52 -20.63
CA VAL A 344 -13.67 -0.31 -21.69
C VAL A 344 -13.05 0.07 -23.05
N PHE A 345 -11.78 0.49 -23.04
CA PHE A 345 -10.97 0.82 -24.22
C PHE A 345 -9.51 0.49 -23.93
N ASP A 346 -9.09 -0.70 -24.35
CA ASP A 346 -7.76 -1.26 -24.11
C ASP A 346 -6.92 -1.20 -25.39
N LEU A 347 -5.92 -0.31 -25.39
CA LEU A 347 -5.00 -0.18 -26.54
C LEU A 347 -4.20 -1.45 -26.79
N HIS A 348 -3.87 -2.24 -25.78
CA HIS A 348 -3.15 -3.50 -26.00
C HIS A 348 -4.05 -4.55 -26.67
N ARG A 349 -5.38 -4.42 -26.55
CA ARG A 349 -6.29 -5.31 -27.25
C ARG A 349 -6.48 -4.92 -28.72
N LEU A 350 -6.49 -3.62 -29.00
CA LEU A 350 -6.64 -3.08 -30.35
C LEU A 350 -5.33 -3.08 -31.14
N VAL A 351 -4.24 -2.63 -30.52
CA VAL A 351 -2.89 -2.54 -31.09
C VAL A 351 -1.92 -3.28 -30.14
N PRO A 352 -1.82 -4.61 -30.26
CA PRO A 352 -1.08 -5.43 -29.31
C PRO A 352 0.41 -5.12 -29.32
N VAL A 353 0.98 -5.15 -28.12
CA VAL A 353 2.42 -5.03 -27.90
C VAL A 353 3.05 -6.39 -28.24
N PRO A 354 4.04 -6.45 -29.16
CA PRO A 354 4.70 -7.68 -29.57
C PRO A 354 5.43 -8.40 -28.42
N GLY A 355 5.60 -9.72 -28.55
CA GLY A 355 6.18 -10.57 -27.51
C GLY A 355 7.62 -10.20 -27.13
N ASP A 356 8.46 -9.87 -28.10
CA ASP A 356 9.83 -9.39 -27.92
C ASP A 356 9.89 -8.07 -27.11
N VAL A 357 8.92 -7.18 -27.34
CA VAL A 357 8.78 -5.93 -26.58
C VAL A 357 8.26 -6.21 -25.16
N LEU A 358 7.35 -7.16 -25.00
CA LEU A 358 6.86 -7.59 -23.68
C LEU A 358 7.97 -8.23 -22.84
N GLU A 359 8.84 -9.03 -23.46
CA GLU A 359 10.02 -9.66 -22.84
C GLU A 359 11.04 -8.64 -22.36
N ALA A 360 11.23 -7.55 -23.09
CA ALA A 360 12.12 -6.46 -22.67
C ALA A 360 11.66 -5.78 -21.37
N GLY A 361 10.37 -5.87 -21.02
CA GLY A 361 9.79 -5.29 -19.81
C GLY A 361 9.47 -3.80 -19.92
N SER A 362 8.60 -3.32 -19.00
CA SER A 362 8.01 -1.96 -19.06
C SER A 362 9.02 -0.82 -18.97
N ASP A 363 10.12 -1.03 -18.24
CA ASP A 363 11.13 -0.01 -17.96
C ASP A 363 12.23 0.02 -19.04
N SER A 364 12.12 -0.82 -20.07
CA SER A 364 13.12 -0.89 -21.14
C SER A 364 12.97 0.25 -22.15
N ARG A 365 14.11 0.69 -22.70
CA ARG A 365 14.12 1.66 -23.81
C ARG A 365 13.46 1.12 -25.07
N VAL A 366 13.50 -0.20 -25.26
CA VAL A 366 12.85 -0.90 -26.38
C VAL A 366 11.34 -0.76 -26.27
N ALA A 367 10.77 -1.04 -25.08
CA ALA A 367 9.34 -0.83 -24.83
C ALA A 367 8.92 0.63 -24.99
N ALA A 368 9.66 1.57 -24.38
CA ALA A 368 9.35 2.99 -24.50
C ALA A 368 9.39 3.49 -25.95
N ALA A 369 10.41 3.10 -26.73
CA ALA A 369 10.53 3.47 -28.14
C ALA A 369 9.41 2.86 -28.99
N TRP A 370 9.06 1.59 -28.75
CA TRP A 370 7.97 0.94 -29.46
C TRP A 370 6.62 1.61 -29.18
N LEU A 371 6.31 1.88 -27.91
CA LEU A 371 5.07 2.55 -27.49
C LEU A 371 4.99 3.96 -28.10
N GLN A 372 6.09 4.72 -28.09
CA GLN A 372 6.12 6.04 -28.72
C GLN A 372 5.87 5.96 -30.23
N ALA A 373 6.47 4.99 -30.92
CA ALA A 373 6.33 4.84 -32.36
C ALA A 373 4.95 4.34 -32.80
N HIS A 374 4.35 3.42 -32.04
CA HIS A 374 3.12 2.72 -32.45
C HIS A 374 1.87 3.24 -31.75
N TRP A 375 1.98 3.68 -30.50
CA TRP A 375 0.88 4.26 -29.76
C TRP A 375 0.92 5.78 -29.76
N GLY A 376 2.11 6.39 -29.81
CA GLY A 376 2.27 7.85 -29.69
C GLY A 376 2.45 8.33 -28.27
N THR A 377 2.50 7.41 -27.30
CA THR A 377 2.62 7.70 -25.87
C THR A 377 3.65 6.79 -25.26
N SER A 378 4.41 7.30 -24.28
CA SER A 378 5.46 6.53 -23.59
C SER A 378 4.92 5.61 -22.48
N LEU A 379 3.67 5.83 -22.05
CA LEU A 379 2.99 5.06 -21.00
C LEU A 379 1.60 4.60 -21.46
N PRO A 380 1.04 3.55 -20.81
CA PRO A 380 -0.33 3.09 -21.06
C PRO A 380 -1.38 4.13 -20.67
N LEU A 381 -2.56 4.02 -21.27
CA LEU A 381 -3.70 4.91 -20.97
C LEU A 381 -4.17 4.75 -19.52
N ARG A 382 -4.63 5.86 -18.93
CA ARG A 382 -5.19 5.91 -17.59
C ARG A 382 -6.65 6.38 -17.59
N ARG A 383 -7.41 5.95 -16.58
CA ARG A 383 -8.79 6.39 -16.30
C ARG A 383 -9.72 6.33 -17.51
N VAL A 384 -9.62 5.21 -18.23
CA VAL A 384 -10.47 4.95 -19.38
C VAL A 384 -11.93 4.81 -18.94
N LYS A 385 -12.78 5.69 -19.47
CA LYS A 385 -14.21 5.74 -19.21
C LYS A 385 -14.95 5.74 -20.54
N VAL A 386 -16.18 5.24 -20.50
CA VAL A 386 -17.12 5.35 -21.61
C VAL A 386 -18.28 6.21 -21.15
N GLU A 387 -18.49 7.31 -21.84
CA GLU A 387 -19.66 8.17 -21.70
C GLU A 387 -20.68 7.64 -22.72
N ALA A 388 -21.58 6.78 -22.27
CA ALA A 388 -22.59 6.20 -23.12
C ALA A 388 -23.66 7.25 -23.45
N VAL A 389 -23.57 7.86 -24.63
CA VAL A 389 -24.66 8.65 -25.20
C VAL A 389 -25.38 7.78 -26.22
N ARG A 390 -26.50 7.17 -25.83
CA ARG A 390 -27.40 6.55 -26.82
C ARG A 390 -28.05 7.68 -27.61
N ASP A 391 -27.70 7.80 -28.88
CA ASP A 391 -28.43 8.68 -29.78
C ASP A 391 -29.77 8.02 -30.13
N GLN A 392 -30.80 8.31 -29.34
CA GLN A 392 -32.13 7.70 -29.50
C GLN A 392 -32.85 8.18 -30.77
N ARG A 393 -32.29 9.17 -31.48
CA ARG A 393 -32.93 9.82 -32.64
C ARG A 393 -32.65 9.11 -33.96
N VAL A 394 -31.68 8.19 -34.03
CA VAL A 394 -31.31 7.50 -35.27
C VAL A 394 -31.28 5.98 -35.05
N ARG A 395 -32.25 5.25 -35.60
CA ARG A 395 -32.38 3.79 -35.40
C ARG A 395 -31.25 2.95 -36.03
N ARG A 396 -30.45 3.52 -36.95
CA ARG A 396 -29.44 2.80 -37.74
C ARG A 396 -27.99 3.19 -37.46
N SER A 397 -27.74 4.22 -36.65
CA SER A 397 -26.38 4.65 -36.27
C SER A 397 -26.22 4.73 -34.76
N ALA A 398 -25.05 4.33 -34.26
CA ALA A 398 -24.70 4.47 -32.86
C ALA A 398 -23.51 5.42 -32.69
N ARG A 399 -23.43 6.02 -31.50
CA ARG A 399 -22.33 6.88 -31.07
C ARG A 399 -21.81 6.39 -29.71
N LEU A 400 -20.50 6.23 -29.60
CA LEU A 400 -19.81 5.91 -28.35
C LEU A 400 -18.76 6.98 -28.09
N VAL A 401 -18.64 7.43 -26.85
CA VAL A 401 -17.65 8.42 -26.45
C VAL A 401 -16.75 7.81 -25.38
N TYR A 402 -15.45 7.73 -25.65
CA TYR A 402 -14.44 7.31 -24.70
C TYR A 402 -13.71 8.53 -24.16
N SER A 403 -13.41 8.54 -22.87
CA SER A 403 -12.51 9.52 -22.27
C SER A 403 -11.39 8.80 -21.53
N PHE A 404 -10.16 9.24 -21.75
CA PHE A 404 -8.97 8.65 -21.13
C PHE A 404 -7.86 9.69 -20.99
N TRP A 405 -6.81 9.34 -20.26
CA TRP A 405 -5.61 10.14 -20.08
C TRP A 405 -4.41 9.44 -20.71
N SER A 406 -3.63 10.18 -21.47
CA SER A 406 -2.40 9.72 -22.10
C SER A 406 -1.21 10.57 -21.67
N ALA A 407 -0.04 9.95 -21.63
CA ALA A 407 1.21 10.61 -21.26
C ALA A 407 1.76 11.41 -22.43
N GLU A 408 2.05 12.69 -22.17
CA GLU A 408 2.69 13.71 -23.00
C GLU A 408 1.92 14.11 -24.26
N TRP A 409 1.27 13.15 -24.92
CA TRP A 409 0.61 13.33 -26.21
C TRP A 409 -0.67 12.50 -26.32
N THR A 410 -1.48 12.82 -27.33
CA THR A 410 -2.61 11.95 -27.72
C THR A 410 -2.07 10.69 -28.39
N PRO A 411 -2.64 9.49 -28.16
CA PRO A 411 -2.19 8.26 -28.78
C PRO A 411 -2.57 8.17 -30.27
N TRP A 412 -2.15 9.16 -31.06
CA TRP A 412 -2.60 9.38 -32.43
C TRP A 412 -2.24 8.21 -33.34
N GLN A 413 -1.01 7.67 -33.22
CA GLN A 413 -0.53 6.55 -34.03
C GLN A 413 -1.38 5.29 -33.81
N ALA A 414 -1.74 4.99 -32.55
CA ALA A 414 -2.64 3.86 -32.28
C ALA A 414 -4.04 4.12 -32.85
N LEU A 415 -4.57 5.33 -32.67
CA LEU A 415 -5.91 5.66 -33.15
C LEU A 415 -6.00 5.67 -34.68
N GLU A 416 -4.97 6.10 -35.39
CA GLU A 416 -4.87 6.02 -36.85
C GLU A 416 -4.88 4.58 -37.34
N ARG A 417 -4.13 3.69 -36.69
CA ARG A 417 -4.14 2.26 -37.01
C ARG A 417 -5.51 1.64 -36.76
N VAL A 418 -6.12 1.95 -35.62
CA VAL A 418 -7.48 1.50 -35.30
C VAL A 418 -8.50 2.01 -36.33
N ARG A 419 -8.34 3.25 -36.81
CA ARG A 419 -9.21 3.79 -37.86
C ARG A 419 -9.06 3.04 -39.19
N ALA A 420 -7.84 2.63 -39.53
CA ALA A 420 -7.58 1.82 -40.73
C ALA A 420 -8.20 0.41 -40.62
N ASP A 421 -8.14 -0.19 -39.43
CA ASP A 421 -8.71 -1.53 -39.16
C ASP A 421 -10.27 -1.51 -39.13
N TRP A 422 -10.88 -0.34 -38.94
CA TRP A 422 -12.34 -0.15 -38.84
C TRP A 422 -12.86 0.94 -39.81
N PRO A 423 -12.80 0.71 -41.13
CA PRO A 423 -13.11 1.74 -42.13
C PRO A 423 -14.58 2.20 -42.13
N GLU A 424 -15.50 1.38 -41.61
CA GLU A 424 -16.93 1.71 -41.51
C GLU A 424 -17.25 2.69 -40.36
N LEU A 425 -16.27 2.98 -39.50
CA LEU A 425 -16.41 3.83 -38.32
C LEU A 425 -15.72 5.16 -38.50
N VAL A 426 -16.37 6.22 -38.01
CA VAL A 426 -15.82 7.58 -37.97
C VAL A 426 -15.31 7.86 -36.57
N PHE A 427 -14.03 8.23 -36.47
CA PHE A 427 -13.35 8.56 -35.22
C PHE A 427 -13.14 10.08 -35.12
N GLY A 428 -13.77 10.71 -34.12
CA GLY A 428 -13.56 12.10 -33.76
C GLY A 428 -12.69 12.21 -32.51
N ILE A 429 -11.48 12.73 -32.67
CA ILE A 429 -10.48 12.83 -31.58
C ILE A 429 -10.42 14.27 -31.08
N ARG A 430 -10.59 14.48 -29.78
CA ARG A 430 -10.54 15.79 -29.13
C ARG A 430 -9.64 15.74 -27.90
N PRO A 431 -8.38 16.19 -28.00
CA PRO A 431 -7.55 16.44 -26.84
C PRO A 431 -8.01 17.69 -26.09
N HIS A 432 -7.98 17.64 -24.77
CA HIS A 432 -8.28 18.76 -23.89
C HIS A 432 -6.97 19.26 -23.28
N TYR A 433 -6.35 20.23 -23.95
CA TYR A 433 -5.19 20.95 -23.45
C TYR A 433 -5.66 22.06 -22.50
N VAL A 434 -6.15 21.69 -21.32
CA VAL A 434 -6.38 22.68 -20.27
C VAL A 434 -5.04 22.86 -19.55
N PRO A 435 -4.47 24.08 -19.51
CA PRO A 435 -3.34 24.37 -18.64
C PRO A 435 -3.76 24.08 -17.20
N ALA A 436 -2.88 23.52 -16.37
CA ALA A 436 -3.18 23.24 -14.97
C ALA A 436 -3.49 24.50 -14.12
N ASP A 437 -3.56 25.70 -14.71
CA ASP A 437 -3.94 26.95 -14.06
C ASP A 437 -4.90 27.77 -14.94
N ALA A 438 -6.19 27.60 -14.70
CA ALA A 438 -7.15 28.71 -14.75
C ALA A 438 -7.82 28.70 -13.38
N GLY A 439 -7.22 29.43 -12.44
CA GLY A 439 -7.67 29.50 -11.07
C GLY A 439 -9.11 30.00 -10.98
N GLU A 440 -9.92 29.28 -10.22
CA GLU A 440 -10.94 29.93 -9.41
C GLU A 440 -10.97 29.23 -8.05
N THR A 441 -10.42 29.96 -7.07
CA THR A 441 -10.51 29.79 -5.61
C THR A 441 -9.99 28.49 -5.00
N ALA A 442 -8.66 28.40 -4.90
CA ALA A 442 -7.99 27.65 -3.84
C ALA A 442 -7.95 28.49 -2.55
N ASP A 443 -9.12 28.70 -1.92
CA ASP A 443 -9.28 28.94 -0.49
C ASP A 443 -10.77 28.89 -0.13
N VAL A 444 -11.13 28.12 0.92
CA VAL A 444 -12.47 28.05 1.58
C VAL A 444 -13.56 27.34 0.72
N ALA A 445 -14.26 26.27 1.12
CA ALA A 445 -14.58 25.69 2.43
C ALA A 445 -14.73 24.16 2.36
#